data_AF-A0A7W4ZZS3-F1
#
_entry.id   AF-A0A7W4ZZS3-F1
#
_cell.length_a   1.000
_cell.length_b   1.000
_cell.length_c   1.000
_cell.angle_alpha   90.00
_cell.angle_beta   90.00
_cell.angle_gamma   90.00
#
_symmetry.space_group_name_H-M   'P 1'
#
loop_
_entity.id
_entity.type
_entity.pdbx_description
1 polymer ?
#
loop_
_entity_poly.entity_id
_entity_poly.type
_entity_poly.pdbx_seq_one_letter_code
_entity_poly.pdbx_strand_id
1 'polypeptide(L)'
;MQMQRAAYEAQTAVEQLTDQHGPSTQTAWTDEQQTSWETAWRTWRDLAGDVQVAVTDHAKEQGTPRHQVEADVKKAARHPDLVAGG
;
A
#
# COMPACT_ATOMS: atom_id res chain seq x y z
N MET A 1 8.47 5.06 28.82
CA MET A 1 7.05 5.49 28.70
C MET A 1 6.81 6.51 27.57
N GLN A 2 7.67 6.63 26.55
CA GLN A 2 7.40 7.52 25.40
C GLN A 2 6.41 6.90 24.39
N MET A 3 6.49 5.59 24.17
CA MET A 3 5.61 4.90 23.22
C MET A 3 4.14 4.92 23.64
N GLN A 4 3.84 4.83 24.94
CA GLN A 4 2.47 4.98 25.43
C GLN A 4 1.91 6.38 25.20
N ARG A 5 2.73 7.42 25.38
CA ARG A 5 2.33 8.80 25.11
C ARG A 5 2.04 9.01 23.62
N ALA A 6 2.89 8.52 22.73
CA ALA A 6 2.67 8.59 21.28
C ALA A 6 1.42 7.80 20.85
N ALA A 7 1.15 6.66 21.49
CA ALA A 7 -0.07 5.88 21.24
C ALA A 7 -1.33 6.64 21.66
N TYR A 8 -1.31 7.30 22.82
CA TYR A 8 -2.42 8.15 23.27
C TYR A 8 -2.63 9.35 22.36
N GLU A 9 -1.56 10.04 21.95
CA GLU A 9 -1.64 11.19 21.04
C GLU A 9 -2.19 10.78 19.66
N ALA A 10 -1.77 9.62 19.13
CA ALA A 10 -2.33 9.08 17.90
C ALA A 10 -3.81 8.68 18.04
N GLN A 11 -4.19 8.08 19.17
CA GLN A 11 -5.58 7.72 19.43
C GLN A 11 -6.48 8.96 19.51
N THR A 12 -6.06 10.01 20.21
CA THR A 12 -6.80 11.27 20.30
C THR A 12 -6.94 11.96 18.93
N ALA A 13 -5.90 11.91 18.09
CA ALA A 13 -5.98 12.45 16.73
C ALA A 13 -7.00 11.69 15.86
N VAL A 14 -7.09 10.36 16.01
CA VAL A 14 -8.07 9.51 15.30
C VAL A 14 -9.50 9.80 15.76
N GLU A 15 -9.71 9.99 17.06
CA GLU A 15 -11.00 10.36 17.63
C GLU A 15 -11.48 11.71 17.09
N GLN A 16 -10.61 12.72 17.06
CA GLN A 16 -10.92 14.04 16.48
C GLN A 16 -11.23 13.97 14.98
N LEU A 17 -10.50 13.14 14.22
CA LEU A 17 -10.75 12.95 12.79
C LEU A 17 -12.15 12.32 12.56
N THR A 18 -12.53 11.39 13.43
CA THR A 18 -13.82 10.69 13.37
C THR A 18 -14.97 11.63 13.72
N ASP A 19 -14.80 12.49 14.73
CA ASP A 19 -15.80 13.49 15.10
C ASP A 19 -16.01 14.54 13.99
N GLN A 20 -14.94 14.93 13.29
CA GLN A 20 -15.00 15.93 12.21
C GLN A 20 -15.66 15.42 10.94
N HIS A 21 -15.42 14.16 10.58
CA HIS A 21 -15.93 13.57 9.33
C HIS A 21 -17.16 12.67 9.53
N GLY A 22 -17.56 12.45 10.78
CA GLY A 22 -18.53 11.42 11.14
C GLY A 22 -17.94 10.02 10.94
N PRO A 23 -18.63 8.96 11.42
CA PRO A 23 -18.26 7.60 11.05
C PRO A 23 -18.35 7.47 9.52
N SER A 24 -17.24 7.05 8.91
CA SER A 24 -17.08 6.91 7.45
C SER A 24 -18.13 6.04 6.77
N THR A 25 -18.92 5.30 7.55
CA THR A 25 -20.02 4.44 7.12
C THR A 25 -21.37 5.16 6.97
N GLN A 26 -21.50 6.44 7.37
CA GLN A 26 -22.77 7.18 7.32
C GLN A 26 -23.02 7.93 6.02
N THR A 27 -22.00 8.23 5.21
CA THR A 27 -22.18 8.88 3.90
C THR A 27 -21.95 7.88 2.79
N ALA A 28 -23.03 7.46 2.13
CA ALA A 28 -22.92 6.72 0.87
C ALA A 28 -22.10 7.56 -0.12
N TRP A 29 -21.13 6.93 -0.78
CA TRP A 29 -20.29 7.62 -1.76
C TRP A 29 -21.14 8.16 -2.90
N THR A 30 -20.74 9.31 -3.44
CA THR A 30 -21.36 9.81 -4.68
C THR A 30 -20.99 8.90 -5.85
N ASP A 31 -21.80 8.89 -6.90
CA ASP A 31 -21.50 8.13 -8.12
C ASP A 31 -20.13 8.49 -8.71
N GLU A 32 -19.72 9.76 -8.60
CA GLU A 32 -18.42 10.26 -9.04
C GLU A 32 -17.26 9.69 -8.19
N GLN A 33 -17.43 9.64 -6.85
CA GLN A 33 -16.46 9.04 -5.94
C GLN A 33 -16.32 7.53 -6.19
N GLN A 34 -17.45 6.84 -6.36
CA GLN A 34 -17.47 5.42 -6.66
C GLN A 34 -16.81 5.12 -8.01
N THR A 35 -17.13 5.88 -9.06
CA THR A 35 -16.51 5.73 -10.39
C THR A 35 -14.99 5.97 -10.33
N SER A 36 -14.57 6.99 -9.60
CA SER A 36 -13.15 7.33 -9.42
C SER A 36 -12.40 6.22 -8.69
N TRP A 37 -12.98 5.67 -7.62
CA TRP A 37 -12.42 4.54 -6.90
C TRP A 37 -12.37 3.27 -7.74
N GLU A 38 -13.44 2.93 -8.46
CA GLU A 38 -13.48 1.76 -9.35
C GLU A 38 -12.42 1.86 -10.44
N THR A 39 -12.20 3.06 -10.99
CA THR A 39 -11.15 3.33 -11.97
C THR A 39 -9.77 3.14 -11.36
N ALA A 40 -9.49 3.78 -10.22
CA ALA A 40 -8.22 3.62 -9.51
C ALA A 40 -7.94 2.16 -9.15
N TRP A 41 -8.97 1.42 -8.72
CA TRP A 41 -8.87 0.01 -8.38
C TRP A 41 -8.55 -0.87 -9.61
N ARG A 42 -9.19 -0.61 -10.76
CA ARG A 42 -8.88 -1.30 -12.01
C ARG A 42 -7.44 -1.05 -12.44
N THR A 43 -7.02 0.21 -12.48
CA THR A 43 -5.63 0.58 -12.82
C THR A 43 -4.63 -0.08 -11.88
N TRP A 44 -4.90 -0.09 -10.58
CA TRP A 44 -4.03 -0.77 -9.62
C TRP A 44 -3.95 -2.28 -9.86
N ARG A 45 -5.08 -2.95 -10.16
CA ARG A 45 -5.08 -4.39 -10.47
C ARG A 45 -4.30 -4.71 -11.74
N ASP A 46 -4.42 -3.87 -12.77
CA ASP A 46 -3.70 -4.08 -14.03
C ASP A 46 -2.18 -3.98 -13.79
N LEU A 47 -1.73 -2.93 -13.08
CA LEU A 47 -0.33 -2.77 -12.68
C LEU A 47 0.18 -3.91 -11.78
N ALA A 48 -0.66 -4.40 -10.85
CA ALA A 48 -0.29 -5.53 -10.01
C ALA A 48 -0.10 -6.82 -10.83
N GLY A 49 -0.90 -7.00 -11.89
CA GLY A 49 -0.72 -8.06 -12.87
C GLY A 49 0.62 -7.97 -13.60
N ASP A 50 0.97 -6.78 -14.08
CA ASP A 50 2.25 -6.52 -14.75
C ASP A 50 3.44 -6.82 -13.85
N VAL A 51 3.38 -6.39 -12.58
CA VAL A 51 4.43 -6.69 -11.58
C VAL A 51 4.56 -8.20 -11.35
N GLN A 52 3.45 -8.94 -11.26
CA GLN A 52 3.49 -10.39 -11.07
C GLN A 52 4.16 -11.10 -12.25
N VAL A 53 3.86 -10.68 -13.48
CA VAL A 53 4.51 -11.22 -14.69
C VAL A 53 6.00 -10.93 -14.65
N ALA A 54 6.39 -9.68 -14.42
CA ALA A 54 7.80 -9.27 -14.37
C ALA A 54 8.61 -10.03 -13.31
N VAL A 55 8.06 -10.20 -12.10
CA VAL A 55 8.71 -10.98 -11.03
C VAL A 55 8.86 -12.45 -11.43
N THR A 56 7.84 -13.03 -12.07
CA THR A 56 7.87 -14.42 -12.50
C THR A 56 8.91 -14.65 -13.59
N ASP A 57 9.00 -13.75 -14.57
CA ASP A 57 9.96 -13.88 -15.67
C ASP A 57 11.40 -13.63 -15.19
N HIS A 58 11.61 -12.61 -14.35
CA HIS A 58 12.91 -12.37 -13.73
C HIS A 58 13.39 -13.55 -12.87
N ALA A 59 12.49 -14.20 -12.11
CA ALA A 59 12.82 -15.39 -11.34
C ALA A 59 13.28 -16.55 -12.23
N LYS A 60 12.61 -16.77 -13.38
CA LYS A 60 13.00 -17.78 -14.37
C LYS A 60 14.37 -17.46 -14.98
N GLU A 61 14.58 -16.22 -15.41
CA GLU A 61 15.85 -15.77 -16.01
C GLU A 61 17.04 -15.94 -15.06
N GLN A 62 16.85 -15.65 -13.78
CA GLN A 62 17.88 -15.80 -12.76
C GLN A 62 17.98 -17.20 -12.16
N GLY A 63 17.11 -18.15 -12.56
CA GLY A 63 17.02 -19.48 -11.94
C GLY A 63 16.73 -19.43 -10.43
N THR A 64 16.16 -18.34 -9.93
CA THR A 64 15.93 -18.08 -8.51
C THR A 64 14.47 -18.40 -8.15
N PRO A 65 14.18 -18.95 -6.96
CA PRO A 65 12.81 -19.14 -6.52
C PRO A 65 12.03 -17.81 -6.49
N ARG A 66 10.83 -17.80 -7.06
CA ARG A 66 9.99 -16.59 -7.15
C ARG A 66 9.77 -15.87 -5.81
N HIS A 67 9.58 -16.62 -4.73
CA HIS A 67 9.36 -16.03 -3.39
C HIS A 67 10.57 -15.21 -2.88
N GLN A 68 11.78 -15.54 -3.34
CA GLN A 68 12.99 -14.81 -2.97
C GLN A 68 13.05 -13.48 -3.71
N VAL A 69 12.72 -13.48 -5.01
CA VAL A 69 12.56 -12.25 -5.80
C VAL A 69 11.47 -11.34 -5.21
N GLU A 70 10.33 -11.89 -4.79
CA GLU A 70 9.27 -11.13 -4.13
C GLU A 70 9.73 -10.47 -2.81
N ALA A 71 10.54 -11.17 -2.03
CA ALA A 71 11.11 -10.63 -0.80
C ALA A 71 12.09 -9.49 -1.07
N ASP A 72 12.94 -9.62 -2.09
CA ASP A 72 13.90 -8.59 -2.49
C ASP A 72 13.20 -7.35 -3.04
N VAL A 73 12.19 -7.51 -3.89
CA VAL A 73 11.35 -6.41 -4.38
C VAL A 73 10.67 -5.69 -3.22
N LYS A 74 10.11 -6.44 -2.26
CA LYS A 74 9.48 -5.85 -1.07
C LYS A 74 10.46 -5.08 -0.20
N LYS A 75 11.70 -5.58 -0.07
CA LYS A 75 12.77 -4.89 0.66
C LYS A 75 13.18 -3.59 -0.05
N ALA A 76 13.37 -3.65 -1.36
CA ALA A 76 13.71 -2.49 -2.20
C ALA A 76 12.62 -1.41 -2.17
N ALA A 77 11.35 -1.80 -2.33
CA ALA A 77 10.22 -0.87 -2.32
C ALA A 77 10.01 -0.16 -0.97
N ARG A 78 10.40 -0.79 0.15
CA ARG A 78 10.31 -0.20 1.49
C ARG A 78 11.52 0.69 1.84
N HIS A 79 12.64 0.51 1.14
CA HIS A 79 13.88 1.23 1.39
C HIS A 79 14.55 1.63 0.06
N PRO A 80 13.92 2.53 -0.72
CA PRO A 80 14.42 2.90 -2.05
C PRO A 80 15.83 3.49 -2.01
N ASP A 81 16.18 4.20 -0.94
CA ASP A 81 17.48 4.86 -0.78
C ASP A 81 18.65 3.88 -0.58
N LEU A 82 18.40 2.63 -0.17
CA LEU A 82 19.43 1.60 0.00
C LEU A 82 19.78 0.88 -1.31
N VAL A 83 18.95 1.03 -2.35
CA VAL A 83 19.11 0.35 -3.64
C VAL A 83 19.86 1.21 -4.66
N ALA A 84 19.86 2.54 -4.48
CA ALA A 84 20.52 3.50 -5.39
C ALA A 84 21.99 3.79 -5.04
N GLY A 85 22.51 3.22 -3.95
CA GLY A 85 23.86 3.50 -3.43
C GLY A 85 24.82 2.30 -3.40
N GLY A 86 24.54 1.22 -4.15
CA GLY A 86 25.36 0.00 -4.20
C GLY A 86 25.95 -0.27 -5.58
#